data_AF-A0A8J3ZN35-F1
#
_entry.id   AF-A0A8J3ZN35-F1
#
_cell.length_a   1.000
_cell.length_b   1.000
_cell.length_c   1.000
_cell.angle_alpha   90.00
_cell.angle_beta   90.00
_cell.angle_gamma   90.00
#
_symmetry.space_group_name_H-M   'P 1'
#
loop_
_entity.id
_entity.type
_entity.pdbx_description
1 polymer ?
#
loop_
_entity_poly.entity_id
_entity_poly.type
_entity_poly.pdbx_seq_one_letter_code
_entity_poly.pdbx_strand_id
1 'polypeptide(L)'
;MISSDVPDDLQSLISDLVQVVEELDATARWAGEEIAVAAAQHPAAAEAVNDSFPLLMPSNPVLVTEELYRAHCVELLDRVVRGADTRPGTAVECCIVLSKVSLEVPLPTHAVGLYARMWRQAGLPANELAAMGAHYEAIAGTQIDDLEAEMRQKLWQDWRIQAKRREQ
;
A
#
# COMPACT_ATOMS: atom_id res chain seq x y z
N MET A 1 15.95 -25.49 42.56
CA MET A 1 14.96 -25.55 41.47
C MET A 1 14.19 -24.24 41.53
N ILE A 2 14.62 -23.24 40.76
CA ILE A 2 13.83 -22.00 40.61
C ILE A 2 12.76 -22.36 39.60
N SER A 3 11.50 -22.41 40.04
CA SER A 3 10.37 -22.58 39.12
C SER A 3 10.37 -21.40 38.16
N SER A 4 10.56 -21.69 36.88
CA SER A 4 10.52 -20.73 35.78
C SER A 4 9.10 -20.59 35.23
N ASP A 5 8.08 -20.63 36.10
CA ASP A 5 6.71 -20.32 35.69
C ASP A 5 6.60 -18.81 35.51
N VAL A 6 6.95 -18.37 34.30
CA VAL A 6 6.51 -17.07 33.79
C VAL A 6 4.99 -17.06 33.90
N PRO A 7 4.37 -16.08 34.59
CA PRO A 7 2.92 -16.00 34.68
C PRO A 7 2.28 -16.04 33.29
N ASP A 8 1.15 -16.73 33.14
CA ASP A 8 0.48 -16.92 31.83
C ASP A 8 0.21 -15.58 31.12
N ASP A 9 -0.13 -14.52 31.85
CA ASP A 9 -0.31 -13.17 31.31
C ASP A 9 0.96 -12.60 30.68
N LEU A 10 2.12 -12.89 31.27
CA LEU A 10 3.42 -12.47 30.74
C LEU A 10 3.84 -13.36 29.56
N GLN A 11 3.48 -14.65 29.55
CA GLN A 11 3.68 -15.52 28.39
C GLN A 11 2.84 -15.05 27.19
N SER A 12 1.58 -14.67 27.41
CA SER A 12 0.71 -14.08 26.39
C SER A 12 1.32 -12.80 25.83
N LEU A 13 1.77 -11.88 26.69
CA LEU A 13 2.38 -10.62 26.25
C LEU A 13 3.66 -10.85 25.43
N ILE A 14 4.49 -11.81 25.82
CA ILE A 14 5.69 -12.19 25.06
C ILE A 14 5.29 -12.77 23.70
N SER A 15 4.29 -13.65 23.65
CA SER A 15 3.79 -14.23 22.41
C SER A 15 3.25 -13.17 21.45
N ASP A 16 2.46 -12.23 21.96
CA ASP A 16 1.92 -11.11 21.18
C ASP A 16 3.06 -10.22 20.64
N LEU A 17 4.07 -9.95 21.46
CA LEU A 17 5.24 -9.17 21.03
C LEU A 17 6.05 -9.89 19.95
N VAL A 18 6.26 -11.20 20.09
CA VAL A 18 6.97 -12.01 19.08
C VAL A 18 6.23 -11.97 17.76
N GLN A 19 4.91 -12.14 17.78
CA GLN A 19 4.09 -12.10 16.57
C GLN A 19 4.21 -10.75 15.85
N VAL A 20 4.14 -9.63 16.59
CA VAL A 20 4.32 -8.29 16.01
C VAL A 20 5.70 -8.13 15.38
N VAL A 21 6.75 -8.65 16.02
CA VAL A 21 8.11 -8.59 15.47
C VAL A 21 8.24 -9.44 14.20
N GLU A 22 7.63 -10.63 14.15
CA GLU A 22 7.64 -11.50 12.96
C GLU A 22 6.90 -10.86 11.78
N GLU A 23 5.76 -10.22 12.02
CA GLU A 23 5.00 -9.49 10.99
C GLU A 23 5.79 -8.28 10.44
N LEU A 24 6.51 -7.56 11.31
CA LEU A 24 7.39 -6.46 10.91
C LEU A 24 8.58 -6.96 10.09
N ASP A 25 9.21 -8.07 10.49
CA ASP A 25 10.33 -8.65 9.75
C ASP A 25 9.90 -9.13 8.35
N ALA A 26 8.74 -9.77 8.24
CA ALA A 26 8.17 -10.16 6.96
C ALA A 26 7.92 -8.95 6.05
N THR A 27 7.32 -7.89 6.59
CA THR A 27 7.04 -6.65 5.86
C THR A 27 8.32 -5.95 5.39
N ALA A 28 9.34 -5.89 6.26
CA ALA A 28 10.64 -5.33 5.92
C ALA A 28 11.34 -6.13 4.81
N ARG A 29 11.27 -7.47 4.88
CA ARG A 29 11.82 -8.36 3.85
C ARG A 29 11.13 -8.14 2.49
N TRP A 30 9.80 -8.11 2.46
CA TRP A 30 9.05 -7.86 1.21
C TRP A 30 9.42 -6.51 0.59
N ALA A 31 9.52 -5.45 1.39
CA ALA A 31 9.96 -4.14 0.90
C ALA A 31 11.38 -4.18 0.33
N GLY A 32 12.32 -4.86 1.02
CA GLY A 32 13.69 -5.02 0.53
C GLY A 32 13.77 -5.76 -0.81
N GLU A 33 12.94 -6.78 -0.99
CA GLU A 33 12.84 -7.52 -2.26
C GLU A 33 12.32 -6.63 -3.39
N GLU A 34 11.26 -5.85 -3.17
CA GLU A 34 10.74 -4.92 -4.19
C GLU A 34 11.74 -3.80 -4.54
N ILE A 35 12.47 -3.28 -3.54
CA ILE A 35 13.56 -2.31 -3.77
C ILE A 35 14.64 -2.92 -4.66
N ALA A 36 15.06 -4.16 -4.36
CA ALA A 36 16.10 -4.84 -5.14
C ALA A 36 15.65 -5.06 -6.60
N VAL A 37 14.40 -5.46 -6.81
CA VAL A 37 13.81 -5.61 -8.16
C VAL A 37 13.79 -4.27 -8.90
N ALA A 38 13.26 -3.21 -8.28
CA ALA A 38 13.16 -1.90 -8.89
C ALA A 38 14.53 -1.28 -9.20
N ALA A 39 15.52 -1.41 -8.29
CA ALA A 39 16.87 -0.91 -8.50
C ALA A 39 17.58 -1.63 -9.65
N ALA A 40 17.37 -2.95 -9.78
CA ALA A 40 17.92 -3.74 -10.89
C ALA A 40 17.28 -3.36 -12.24
N GLN A 41 15.97 -3.08 -12.27
CA GLN A 41 15.25 -2.66 -13.47
C GLN A 41 15.55 -1.21 -13.87
N HIS A 42 15.91 -0.34 -12.91
CA HIS A 42 16.16 1.08 -13.14
C HIS A 42 17.53 1.53 -12.59
N PRO A 43 18.66 1.12 -13.20
CA PRO A 43 20.00 1.45 -12.70
C PRO A 43 20.26 2.95 -12.52
N ALA A 44 19.68 3.79 -13.39
CA ALA A 44 19.82 5.25 -13.32
C ALA A 44 19.07 5.89 -12.13
N ALA A 45 18.13 5.17 -11.51
CA ALA A 45 17.38 5.59 -10.33
C ALA A 45 17.72 4.72 -9.09
N ALA A 46 18.71 3.83 -9.18
CA ALA A 46 18.98 2.83 -8.14
C ALA A 46 19.29 3.44 -6.77
N GLU A 47 20.06 4.54 -6.71
CA GLU A 47 20.32 5.26 -5.45
C GLU A 47 19.00 5.76 -4.81
N ALA A 48 18.22 6.50 -5.59
CA ALA A 48 16.91 7.00 -5.20
C ALA A 48 15.96 5.88 -4.72
N VAL A 49 15.95 4.74 -5.42
CA VAL A 49 15.13 3.57 -5.09
C VAL A 49 15.61 2.89 -3.79
N ASN A 50 16.92 2.71 -3.61
CA ASN A 50 17.49 2.11 -2.40
C ASN A 50 17.21 2.96 -1.15
N ASP A 51 17.19 4.29 -1.31
CA ASP A 51 16.89 5.23 -0.22
C ASP A 51 15.37 5.36 0.08
N SER A 52 14.51 4.64 -0.65
CA SER A 52 13.05 4.79 -0.56
C SER A 52 12.38 3.96 0.51
N PHE A 53 13.10 3.10 1.24
CA PHE A 53 12.51 2.22 2.26
C PHE A 53 11.54 2.94 3.23
N PRO A 54 11.86 4.12 3.79
CA PRO A 54 10.94 4.82 4.70
C PRO A 54 9.61 5.22 4.04
N LEU A 55 9.57 5.40 2.72
CA LEU A 55 8.37 5.78 1.96
C LEU A 55 7.37 4.63 1.88
N LEU A 56 7.85 3.38 1.91
CA LEU A 56 7.07 2.15 1.73
C LEU A 56 6.23 1.78 2.94
N MET A 57 6.35 2.54 4.03
CA MET A 57 5.53 2.35 5.20
C MET A 57 4.03 2.53 4.85
N PRO A 58 3.16 1.59 5.28
CA PRO A 58 1.73 1.76 5.10
C PRO A 58 1.23 2.97 5.89
N SER A 59 0.34 3.78 5.32
CA SER A 59 -0.40 4.77 6.11
C SER A 59 -1.45 4.11 7.04
N ASN A 60 -1.89 2.91 6.65
CA ASN A 60 -2.80 2.08 7.41
C ASN A 60 -2.13 0.72 7.67
N PRO A 61 -1.86 0.34 8.93
CA PRO A 61 -1.18 -0.93 9.25
C PRO A 61 -2.00 -2.17 8.84
N VAL A 62 -3.26 -2.01 8.39
CA VAL A 62 -4.15 -3.08 7.92
C VAL A 62 -3.85 -3.49 6.47
N LEU A 63 -2.59 -3.46 6.01
CA LEU A 63 -2.18 -4.15 4.78
C LEU A 63 -1.97 -5.63 5.13
N VAL A 64 -3.06 -6.41 5.14
CA VAL A 64 -3.11 -7.74 5.78
C VAL A 64 -2.49 -8.85 4.92
N THR A 65 -2.14 -8.59 3.66
CA THR A 65 -1.56 -9.62 2.78
C THR A 65 -0.30 -9.13 2.08
N GLU A 66 0.62 -10.07 1.87
CA GLU A 66 1.85 -9.86 1.10
C GLU A 66 1.56 -9.22 -0.27
N GLU A 67 0.55 -9.71 -0.99
CA GLU A 67 0.19 -9.20 -2.31
C GLU A 67 -0.21 -7.71 -2.30
N LEU A 68 -1.03 -7.30 -1.33
CA LEU A 68 -1.45 -5.90 -1.20
C LEU A 68 -0.26 -5.01 -0.81
N TYR A 69 0.57 -5.49 0.12
CA TYR A 69 1.75 -4.74 0.54
C TYR A 69 2.76 -4.57 -0.61
N ARG A 70 3.05 -5.63 -1.37
CA ARG A 70 3.95 -5.54 -2.52
C ARG A 70 3.40 -4.62 -3.60
N ALA A 71 2.11 -4.70 -3.93
CA ALA A 71 1.49 -3.79 -4.88
C ALA A 71 1.59 -2.32 -4.42
N HIS A 72 1.43 -2.06 -3.12
CA HIS A 72 1.67 -0.74 -2.53
C HIS A 72 3.11 -0.26 -2.73
N CYS A 73 4.09 -1.13 -2.44
CA CYS A 73 5.51 -0.83 -2.64
C CYS A 73 5.84 -0.52 -4.10
N VAL A 74 5.39 -1.37 -5.03
CA VAL A 74 5.64 -1.21 -6.47
C VAL A 74 5.12 0.14 -6.98
N GLU A 75 3.92 0.56 -6.58
CA GLU A 75 3.39 1.87 -6.98
C GLU A 75 4.25 3.04 -6.47
N LEU A 76 4.72 2.99 -5.22
CA LEU A 76 5.59 4.03 -4.67
C LEU A 76 6.97 4.05 -5.31
N LEU A 77 7.56 2.88 -5.57
CA LEU A 77 8.85 2.76 -6.24
C LEU A 77 8.77 3.23 -7.70
N ASP A 78 7.68 2.95 -8.42
CA ASP A 78 7.44 3.48 -9.76
C ASP A 78 7.35 5.02 -9.75
N ARG A 79 6.69 5.61 -8.76
CA ARG A 79 6.67 7.07 -8.58
C ARG A 79 8.07 7.63 -8.34
N VAL A 80 8.86 6.97 -7.49
CA VAL A 80 10.27 7.34 -7.23
C VAL A 80 11.10 7.32 -8.51
N VAL A 81 11.00 6.23 -9.30
CA VAL A 81 11.71 6.08 -10.57
C VAL A 81 11.36 7.21 -11.54
N ARG A 82 10.09 7.62 -11.57
CA ARG A 82 9.59 8.71 -12.41
C ARG A 82 9.84 10.12 -11.85
N GLY A 83 10.37 10.24 -10.62
CA GLY A 83 10.47 11.52 -9.91
C GLY A 83 9.11 12.17 -9.61
N ALA A 84 8.06 11.37 -9.51
CA ALA A 84 6.70 11.80 -9.20
C ALA A 84 6.48 11.98 -7.69
N ASP A 85 5.42 12.69 -7.33
CA ASP A 85 5.06 12.91 -5.92
C ASP A 85 4.62 11.59 -5.25
N THR A 86 5.29 11.24 -4.15
CA THR A 86 5.02 10.03 -3.37
C THR A 86 3.99 10.23 -2.25
N ARG A 87 3.56 11.46 -2.00
CA ARG A 87 2.62 11.81 -0.93
C ARG A 87 1.16 11.38 -1.16
N PRO A 88 0.58 11.44 -2.38
CA PRO A 88 -0.79 10.99 -2.61
C PRO A 88 -0.99 9.52 -2.23
N GLY A 89 -2.20 9.15 -1.79
CA GLY A 89 -2.52 7.75 -1.48
C GLY A 89 -2.26 6.80 -2.66
N THR A 90 -1.89 5.55 -2.38
CA THR A 90 -1.75 4.50 -3.40
C THR A 90 -3.09 3.90 -3.78
N ALA A 91 -3.15 3.20 -4.92
CA ALA A 91 -4.35 2.48 -5.35
C ALA A 91 -4.76 1.42 -4.32
N VAL A 92 -3.80 0.72 -3.74
CA VAL A 92 -4.04 -0.25 -2.65
C VAL A 92 -4.68 0.42 -1.43
N GLU A 93 -4.17 1.59 -1.02
CA GLU A 93 -4.74 2.34 0.11
C GLU A 93 -6.19 2.76 -0.18
N CYS A 94 -6.48 3.15 -1.42
CA CYS A 94 -7.84 3.44 -1.86
C CYS A 94 -8.74 2.19 -1.80
N CYS A 95 -8.25 1.04 -2.28
CA CYS A 95 -8.94 -0.25 -2.19
C CYS A 95 -9.30 -0.61 -0.74
N ILE A 96 -8.38 -0.43 0.21
CA ILE A 96 -8.63 -0.70 1.64
C ILE A 96 -9.76 0.17 2.16
N VAL A 97 -9.73 1.48 1.88
CA VAL A 97 -10.78 2.40 2.34
C VAL A 97 -12.13 2.02 1.75
N LEU A 98 -12.20 1.77 0.44
CA LEU A 98 -13.43 1.40 -0.25
C LEU A 98 -13.97 0.05 0.26
N SER A 99 -13.08 -0.92 0.50
CA SER A 99 -13.44 -2.20 1.12
C SER A 99 -14.06 -2.00 2.50
N LYS A 100 -13.41 -1.22 3.39
CA LYS A 100 -13.93 -0.91 4.72
C LYS A 100 -15.29 -0.20 4.66
N VAL A 101 -15.45 0.78 3.78
CA VAL A 101 -16.73 1.50 3.62
C VAL A 101 -17.83 0.55 3.10
N SER A 102 -17.50 -0.37 2.18
CA SER A 102 -18.47 -1.31 1.61
C SER A 102 -19.07 -2.30 2.63
N LEU A 103 -18.36 -2.54 3.75
CA LEU A 103 -18.84 -3.39 4.84
C LEU A 103 -19.89 -2.68 5.70
N GLU A 104 -19.85 -1.35 5.74
CA GLU A 104 -20.75 -0.53 6.57
C GLU A 104 -21.96 -0.04 5.77
N VAL A 105 -21.74 0.35 4.51
CA VAL A 105 -22.78 0.93 3.64
C VAL A 105 -22.63 0.46 2.19
N PRO A 106 -23.74 0.33 1.44
CA PRO A 106 -23.67 0.09 0.01
C PRO A 106 -22.91 1.21 -0.71
N LEU A 107 -21.94 0.84 -1.55
CA LEU A 107 -21.19 1.80 -2.35
C LEU A 107 -22.04 2.34 -3.52
N PRO A 108 -22.02 3.66 -3.78
CA PRO A 108 -22.62 4.21 -5.00
C PRO A 108 -21.82 3.78 -6.24
N THR A 109 -22.43 3.86 -7.42
CA THR A 109 -21.86 3.43 -8.72
C THR A 109 -20.44 3.91 -8.99
N HIS A 110 -20.14 5.19 -8.75
CA HIS A 110 -18.82 5.75 -8.98
C HIS A 110 -17.77 5.24 -7.95
N ALA A 111 -18.18 4.93 -6.72
CA ALA A 111 -17.27 4.34 -5.73
C ALA A 111 -16.95 2.87 -6.06
N VAL A 112 -17.90 2.11 -6.58
CA VAL A 112 -17.64 0.76 -7.11
C VAL A 112 -16.71 0.83 -8.33
N GLY A 113 -16.95 1.79 -9.23
CA GLY A 113 -16.07 2.06 -10.37
C GLY A 113 -14.65 2.40 -9.95
N LEU A 114 -14.49 3.29 -8.96
CA LEU A 114 -13.18 3.61 -8.41
C LEU A 114 -12.51 2.39 -7.79
N TYR A 115 -13.24 1.56 -7.05
CA TYR A 115 -12.67 0.35 -6.45
C TYR A 115 -12.14 -0.60 -7.54
N ALA A 116 -12.91 -0.83 -8.61
CA ALA A 116 -12.45 -1.63 -9.75
C ALA A 116 -11.21 -1.03 -10.45
N ARG A 117 -11.17 0.30 -10.63
CA ARG A 117 -10.04 1.02 -11.23
C ARG A 117 -8.78 0.85 -10.37
N MET A 118 -8.87 1.12 -9.07
CA MET A 118 -7.75 1.03 -8.15
C MET A 118 -7.24 -0.41 -8.01
N TRP A 119 -8.14 -1.40 -8.01
CA TRP A 119 -7.76 -2.82 -7.99
C TRP A 119 -6.90 -3.18 -9.20
N ARG A 120 -7.33 -2.75 -10.40
CA ARG A 120 -6.59 -2.98 -11.64
C ARG A 120 -5.27 -2.22 -11.68
N GLN A 121 -5.26 -0.96 -11.25
CA GLN A 121 -4.06 -0.13 -11.22
C GLN A 121 -3.00 -0.68 -10.25
N ALA A 122 -3.43 -1.25 -9.13
CA ALA A 122 -2.55 -1.95 -8.20
C ALA A 122 -1.97 -3.27 -8.76
N GLY A 123 -2.42 -3.72 -9.95
CA GLY A 123 -1.96 -4.97 -10.55
C GLY A 123 -2.42 -6.22 -9.80
N LEU A 124 -3.50 -6.12 -9.02
CA LEU A 124 -4.03 -7.23 -8.23
C LEU A 124 -4.72 -8.30 -9.12
N PRO A 125 -4.82 -9.56 -8.64
CA PRO A 125 -5.41 -10.65 -9.41
C PRO A 125 -6.81 -10.31 -9.93
N ALA A 126 -7.10 -10.70 -11.18
CA ALA A 126 -8.41 -10.42 -11.78
C ALA A 126 -9.56 -11.04 -10.95
N ASN A 127 -10.59 -10.24 -10.71
CA ASN A 127 -11.82 -10.66 -10.04
C ASN A 127 -13.05 -10.04 -10.74
N GLU A 128 -14.25 -10.39 -10.28
CA GLU A 128 -15.51 -9.89 -10.88
C GLU A 128 -15.61 -8.37 -10.84
N LEU A 129 -15.19 -7.74 -9.73
CA LEU A 129 -15.16 -6.29 -9.58
C LEU A 129 -14.30 -5.62 -10.69
N ALA A 130 -13.08 -6.11 -10.86
CA ALA A 130 -12.15 -5.59 -11.87
C ALA A 130 -12.65 -5.85 -13.30
N ALA A 131 -13.32 -6.99 -13.55
CA ALA A 131 -13.91 -7.32 -14.84
C ALA A 131 -15.07 -6.38 -15.20
N MET A 132 -15.89 -5.99 -14.22
CA MET A 132 -16.99 -5.05 -14.41
C MET A 132 -16.55 -3.58 -14.50
N GLY A 133 -15.28 -3.27 -14.21
CA GLY A 133 -14.78 -1.89 -14.18
C GLY A 133 -15.10 -1.08 -15.43
N ALA A 134 -15.00 -1.67 -16.63
CA ALA A 134 -15.29 -0.97 -17.89
C ALA A 134 -16.75 -0.48 -17.99
N HIS A 135 -17.69 -1.20 -17.39
CA HIS A 135 -19.09 -0.80 -17.34
C HIS A 135 -19.28 0.44 -16.46
N TYR A 136 -18.66 0.46 -15.28
CA TYR A 136 -18.74 1.59 -14.36
C TYR A 136 -18.05 2.85 -14.92
N GLU A 137 -16.90 2.67 -15.58
CA GLU A 137 -16.20 3.76 -16.27
C GLU A 137 -17.09 4.43 -17.33
N ALA A 138 -17.83 3.63 -18.11
CA ALA A 138 -18.73 4.16 -19.12
C ALA A 138 -19.92 4.94 -18.54
N ILE A 139 -20.37 4.61 -17.33
CA ILE A 139 -21.51 5.26 -16.68
C ILE A 139 -21.09 6.51 -15.92
N ALA A 140 -19.98 6.45 -15.20
CA ALA A 140 -19.64 7.40 -14.15
C ALA A 140 -18.19 7.91 -14.20
N GLY A 141 -17.48 7.76 -15.33
CA GLY A 141 -16.05 8.07 -15.46
C GLY A 141 -15.61 9.39 -14.83
N THR A 142 -16.29 10.50 -15.13
CA THR A 142 -15.96 11.81 -14.54
C THR A 142 -16.12 11.84 -13.01
N GLN A 143 -17.16 11.20 -12.47
CA GLN A 143 -17.37 11.12 -11.02
C GLN A 143 -16.36 10.18 -10.36
N ILE A 144 -15.86 9.18 -11.10
CA ILE A 144 -14.77 8.31 -10.65
C ILE A 144 -13.47 9.12 -10.59
N ASP A 145 -13.18 9.96 -11.58
CA ASP A 145 -12.00 10.84 -11.62
C ASP A 145 -12.00 11.82 -10.44
N ASP A 146 -13.14 12.47 -10.20
CA ASP A 146 -13.32 13.40 -9.08
C ASP A 146 -13.10 12.70 -7.73
N LEU A 147 -13.72 11.52 -7.56
CA LEU A 147 -13.56 10.73 -6.33
C LEU A 147 -12.13 10.22 -6.15
N GLU A 148 -11.44 9.83 -7.22
CA GLU A 148 -10.03 9.42 -7.17
C GLU A 148 -9.16 10.55 -6.65
N ALA A 149 -9.30 11.75 -7.22
CA ALA A 149 -8.54 12.92 -6.79
C ALA A 149 -8.79 13.23 -5.31
N GLU A 150 -10.06 13.21 -4.89
CA GLU A 150 -10.43 13.42 -3.49
C GLU A 150 -9.82 12.35 -2.57
N MET A 151 -9.94 11.07 -2.94
CA MET A 151 -9.42 9.96 -2.14
C MET A 151 -7.90 10.02 -1.99
N ARG A 152 -7.16 10.24 -3.08
CA ARG A 152 -5.70 10.35 -3.03
C ARG A 152 -5.25 11.55 -2.20
N GLN A 153 -6.00 12.65 -2.26
CA GLN A 153 -5.76 13.83 -1.42
C GLN A 153 -6.07 13.58 0.05
N LYS A 154 -7.13 12.85 0.37
CA LYS A 154 -7.48 12.47 1.76
C LYS A 154 -6.50 11.47 2.36
N LEU A 155 -5.93 10.61 1.54
CA LEU A 155 -4.92 9.61 1.91
C LEU A 155 -3.48 10.15 1.86
N TRP A 156 -3.33 11.46 1.65
CA TRP A 156 -2.05 12.12 1.53
C TRP A 156 -1.18 11.93 2.78
N GLN A 157 0.11 11.64 2.57
CA GLN A 157 1.10 11.45 3.62
C GLN A 157 2.20 12.50 3.54
N ASP A 158 2.19 13.49 4.43
CA ASP A 158 3.17 14.59 4.44
C ASP A 158 4.62 14.12 4.65
N TRP A 159 4.81 12.95 5.27
CA TRP A 159 6.10 12.36 5.55
C TRP A 159 6.66 11.53 4.37
N ARG A 160 5.86 11.20 3.35
CA ARG A 160 6.33 10.47 2.14
C ARG A 160 7.01 11.42 1.16
N ILE A 161 8.09 12.04 1.60
CA ILE A 161 8.91 12.94 0.78
C ILE A 161 10.23 12.24 0.50
N GLN A 162 10.54 12.06 -0.78
CA GLN A 162 11.86 11.58 -1.17
C GLN A 162 12.91 12.61 -0.77
N ALA A 163 13.96 12.17 -0.06
CA ALA A 163 15.11 13.02 0.20
C ALA A 163 15.69 13.51 -1.13
N LYS A 164 15.90 14.82 -1.27
CA LYS A 164 16.43 15.41 -2.52
C LYS A 164 17.78 14.75 -2.85
N ARG A 165 17.97 14.37 -4.11
CA ARG A 165 19.28 13.97 -4.65
C ARG A 165 20.28 15.06 -4.25
N ARG A 166 21.37 14.68 -3.61
CA ARG A 166 22.53 15.57 -3.48
C ARG A 166 23.07 15.71 -4.90
N GLU A 167 22.87 16.87 -5.52
CA GLU A 167 23.53 17.21 -6.78
C GLU A 167 25.05 17.10 -6.54
N GLN A 168 25.71 16.20 -7.28
CA GLN A 168 27.16 16.10 -7.37
C GLN A 168 27.67 17.08 -8.43
#